data_AF-A0A2V4BAK4-F1
#
_entry.id   AF-A0A2V4BAK4-F1
#
_cell.length_a   1.000
_cell.length_b   1.000
_cell.length_c   1.000
_cell.angle_alpha   90.00
_cell.angle_beta   90.00
_cell.angle_gamma   90.00
#
_symmetry.space_group_name_H-M   'P 1'
#
loop_
_entity.id
_entity.type
_entity.pdbx_description
1 polymer ?
#
loop_
_entity_poly.entity_id
_entity_poly.type
_entity_poly.pdbx_seq_one_letter_code
_entity_poly.pdbx_strand_id
1 'polypeptide(L)'
;MTIVDEQGRAEPPVASGETDTLLGFLEFHRATLEWKCAGLDADSLRATVGASSMTLGGMLKHLAYVEAHWFSRALHDRGLGDPWDAVDWKSDPDWDWHSAARDSPDELFRVWRDAVLRSRELTSEALADGGLDRLATRGWPDGRRPSLRWIVVHMIEEYARHNGHADLIRESIDGVTGE
;
A
#
# COMPACT_ATOMS: atom_id res chain seq x y z
N MET A 1 -19.17 -9.68 -12.96
CA MET A 1 -18.73 -10.66 -11.95
C MET A 1 -17.23 -10.47 -11.82
N THR A 2 -16.72 -10.18 -10.63
CA THR A 2 -15.28 -10.06 -10.40
C THR A 2 -14.66 -11.44 -10.56
N ILE A 3 -13.67 -11.56 -11.45
CA ILE A 3 -12.90 -12.79 -11.63
C ILE A 3 -11.82 -12.77 -10.54
N VAL A 4 -11.64 -13.89 -9.86
CA VAL A 4 -10.63 -14.05 -8.80
C VAL A 4 -9.72 -15.18 -9.22
N ASP A 5 -8.42 -14.94 -9.21
CA ASP A 5 -7.42 -15.95 -9.58
C ASP A 5 -7.19 -16.99 -8.47
N GLU A 6 -6.30 -17.95 -8.74
CA GLU A 6 -5.94 -19.00 -7.78
C GLU A 6 -5.22 -18.50 -6.52
N GLN A 7 -4.66 -17.28 -6.54
CA GLN A 7 -4.05 -16.61 -5.39
C GLN A 7 -5.07 -15.77 -4.59
N GLY A 8 -6.34 -15.73 -5.00
CA GLY A 8 -7.38 -14.93 -4.33
C GLY A 8 -7.37 -13.45 -4.72
N ARG A 9 -6.66 -13.07 -5.78
CA ARG A 9 -6.59 -11.68 -6.25
C ARG A 9 -7.72 -11.41 -7.23
N ALA A 10 -8.43 -10.31 -7.01
CA ALA A 10 -9.45 -9.85 -7.96
C ALA A 10 -8.76 -9.32 -9.23
N GLU A 11 -9.08 -9.90 -10.38
CA GLU A 11 -8.54 -9.42 -11.66
C GLU A 11 -9.12 -8.03 -12.00
N PRO A 12 -8.26 -7.10 -12.48
CA PRO A 12 -8.73 -5.81 -12.97
C PRO A 12 -9.72 -5.98 -14.12
N PRO A 13 -10.78 -5.15 -14.20
CA PRO A 13 -11.77 -5.28 -15.26
C PRO A 13 -11.18 -4.97 -16.64
N VAL A 14 -11.33 -5.90 -17.59
CA VAL A 14 -10.72 -5.83 -18.93
C VAL A 14 -11.34 -4.76 -19.84
N ALA A 15 -12.62 -4.44 -19.66
CA ALA A 15 -13.36 -3.48 -20.48
C ALA A 15 -14.35 -2.66 -19.63
N SER A 16 -13.82 -1.84 -18.71
CA SER A 16 -14.61 -0.88 -17.93
C SER A 16 -14.14 0.56 -18.13
N GLY A 17 -14.78 1.51 -17.44
CA GLY A 17 -14.37 2.90 -17.40
C GLY A 17 -13.09 3.13 -16.59
N GLU A 18 -12.49 4.31 -16.78
CA GLU A 18 -11.20 4.70 -16.18
C GLU A 18 -11.13 4.43 -14.66
N THR A 19 -12.14 4.86 -13.91
CA THR A 19 -12.18 4.67 -12.45
C THR A 19 -12.12 3.20 -12.06
N ASP A 20 -12.95 2.35 -12.67
CA ASP A 20 -13.01 0.93 -12.35
C ASP A 20 -11.71 0.21 -12.72
N THR A 21 -11.08 0.59 -13.83
CA THR A 21 -9.79 0.07 -14.24
C THR A 21 -8.70 0.43 -13.23
N LEU A 22 -8.59 1.71 -12.84
CA LEU A 22 -7.58 2.17 -11.88
C LEU A 22 -7.75 1.51 -10.51
N LEU A 23 -8.98 1.50 -9.98
CA LEU A 23 -9.24 0.86 -8.69
C LEU A 23 -9.05 -0.66 -8.76
N GLY A 24 -9.43 -1.30 -9.87
CA GLY A 24 -9.18 -2.72 -10.08
C GLY A 24 -7.70 -3.08 -10.02
N PHE A 25 -6.83 -2.31 -10.68
CA PHE A 25 -5.38 -2.52 -10.61
C PHE A 25 -4.81 -2.27 -9.21
N LEU A 26 -5.28 -1.23 -8.50
CA LEU A 26 -4.83 -0.97 -7.13
C LEU A 26 -5.22 -2.13 -6.19
N GLU A 27 -6.45 -2.64 -6.31
CA GLU A 27 -6.92 -3.78 -5.52
C GLU A 27 -6.18 -5.08 -5.87
N PHE A 28 -5.89 -5.32 -7.14
CA PHE A 28 -5.06 -6.45 -7.56
C PHE A 28 -3.69 -6.43 -6.90
N HIS A 29 -3.01 -5.28 -6.92
CA HIS A 29 -1.67 -5.18 -6.33
C HIS A 29 -1.68 -5.21 -4.80
N ARG A 30 -2.73 -4.72 -4.13
CA ARG A 30 -2.94 -4.91 -2.68
C ARG A 30 -3.06 -6.39 -2.35
N ALA A 31 -3.86 -7.13 -3.13
CA ALA A 31 -4.04 -8.57 -2.95
C ALA A 31 -2.75 -9.35 -3.25
N THR A 32 -1.92 -8.91 -4.21
CA THR A 32 -0.59 -9.48 -4.44
C THR A 32 0.31 -9.36 -3.22
N LEU A 33 0.37 -8.19 -2.57
CA LEU A 33 1.18 -8.03 -1.36
C LEU A 33 0.70 -8.97 -0.24
N GLU A 34 -0.62 -9.03 -0.05
CA GLU A 34 -1.23 -9.92 0.95
C GLU A 34 -0.87 -11.38 0.69
N TRP A 35 -0.99 -11.84 -0.55
CA TRP A 35 -0.57 -13.17 -0.96
C TRP A 35 0.91 -13.43 -0.67
N LYS A 36 1.80 -12.50 -1.03
CA LYS A 36 3.25 -12.62 -0.82
C LYS A 36 3.63 -12.73 0.64
N CYS A 37 2.85 -12.12 1.54
CA CYS A 37 3.09 -12.16 2.97
C CYS A 37 2.33 -13.29 3.68
N ALA A 38 1.34 -13.92 3.03
CA ALA A 38 0.45 -14.88 3.67
C ALA A 38 1.18 -16.14 4.16
N GLY A 39 0.80 -16.61 5.34
CA GLY A 39 1.30 -17.86 5.95
C GLY A 39 2.74 -17.79 6.48
N LEU A 40 3.38 -16.61 6.45
CA LEU A 40 4.73 -16.43 6.96
C LEU A 40 4.74 -16.14 8.46
N ASP A 41 5.74 -16.68 9.14
CA ASP A 41 6.04 -16.34 10.52
C ASP A 41 6.88 -15.05 10.62
N ALA A 42 7.17 -14.66 11.86
CA ALA A 42 7.89 -13.41 12.13
C ALA A 42 9.34 -13.42 11.60
N ASP A 43 10.02 -14.58 11.61
CA ASP A 43 11.38 -14.70 11.08
C ASP A 43 11.39 -14.58 9.55
N SER A 44 10.43 -15.22 8.89
CA SER A 44 10.24 -15.13 7.44
C SER A 44 9.90 -13.70 7.00
N LEU A 45 9.02 -13.00 7.72
CA LEU A 45 8.69 -11.60 7.42
C LEU A 45 9.88 -10.64 7.64
N ARG A 46 10.90 -11.05 8.40
CA ARG A 46 12.15 -10.30 8.60
C ARG A 46 13.28 -10.72 7.68
N ALA A 47 13.09 -11.74 6.85
CA ALA A 47 14.12 -12.21 5.93
C ALA A 47 14.46 -11.15 4.87
N THR A 48 15.72 -11.16 4.45
CA THR A 48 16.29 -10.24 3.45
C THR A 48 16.92 -11.02 2.30
N VAL A 49 17.02 -10.41 1.13
CA VAL A 49 17.69 -11.00 -0.04
C VAL A 49 18.95 -10.22 -0.41
N GLY A 50 20.06 -10.96 -0.50
CA GLY A 50 21.35 -10.39 -0.91
C GLY A 50 21.82 -9.28 0.02
N ALA A 51 22.15 -8.12 -0.56
CA ALA A 51 22.59 -6.94 0.20
C ALA A 51 21.43 -6.00 0.60
N SER A 52 20.20 -6.30 0.19
CA SER A 52 19.05 -5.45 0.48
C SER A 52 18.64 -5.54 1.94
N SER A 53 18.29 -4.41 2.57
CA SER A 53 17.69 -4.36 3.90
C SER A 53 16.16 -4.48 3.89
N MET A 54 15.55 -4.60 2.71
CA MET A 54 14.09 -4.71 2.59
C MET A 54 13.59 -6.05 3.11
N THR A 55 12.45 -6.02 3.78
CA THR A 55 11.76 -7.20 4.33
C THR A 55 10.28 -7.14 3.98
N LEU A 56 9.60 -8.29 3.93
CA LEU A 56 8.15 -8.34 3.67
C LEU A 56 7.35 -7.65 4.79
N GLY A 57 7.77 -7.82 6.05
CA GLY A 57 7.17 -7.11 7.18
C GLY A 57 7.35 -5.60 7.08
N GLY A 58 8.52 -5.14 6.65
CA GLY A 58 8.78 -3.73 6.34
C GLY A 58 7.85 -3.20 5.25
N MET A 59 7.64 -3.97 4.18
CA MET A 59 6.73 -3.59 3.08
C MET A 59 5.29 -3.42 3.56
N LEU A 60 4.77 -4.34 4.38
CA LEU A 60 3.42 -4.22 4.95
C LEU A 60 3.24 -2.90 5.70
N LYS A 61 4.19 -2.58 6.60
CA LYS A 61 4.10 -1.37 7.42
C LYS A 61 4.34 -0.10 6.61
N HIS A 62 5.27 -0.14 5.66
CA HIS A 62 5.54 0.97 4.75
C HIS A 62 4.33 1.29 3.89
N LEU A 63 3.74 0.30 3.22
CA LEU A 63 2.58 0.52 2.37
C LEU A 63 1.37 0.95 3.20
N ALA A 64 1.24 0.52 4.45
CA ALA A 64 0.23 1.05 5.37
C ALA A 64 0.41 2.57 5.64
N TYR A 65 1.65 3.00 5.84
CA TYR A 65 1.97 4.43 5.99
C TYR A 65 1.70 5.22 4.71
N VAL A 66 2.12 4.69 3.55
CA VAL A 66 1.92 5.34 2.24
C VAL A 66 0.44 5.51 1.91
N GLU A 67 -0.40 4.50 2.21
CA GLU A 67 -1.87 4.58 2.13
C GLU A 67 -2.42 5.72 2.99
N ALA A 68 -2.02 5.78 4.27
CA ALA A 68 -2.46 6.82 5.20
C ALA A 68 -1.97 8.21 4.74
N HIS A 69 -0.74 8.32 4.25
CA HIS A 69 -0.14 9.55 3.77
C HIS A 69 -0.92 10.11 2.58
N TRP A 70 -1.14 9.33 1.54
CA TRP A 70 -1.73 9.85 0.31
C TRP A 70 -3.24 10.06 0.43
N PHE A 71 -3.98 9.10 0.98
CA PHE A 71 -5.42 9.21 1.05
C PHE A 71 -5.88 10.07 2.23
N SER A 72 -5.30 9.94 3.43
CA SER A 72 -5.73 10.76 4.58
C SER A 72 -5.09 12.14 4.57
N ARG A 73 -3.76 12.20 4.56
CA ARG A 73 -3.03 13.45 4.76
C ARG A 73 -2.97 14.32 3.51
N ALA A 74 -2.60 13.76 2.36
CA ALA A 74 -2.43 14.56 1.14
C ALA A 74 -3.79 14.95 0.55
N LEU A 75 -4.62 13.95 0.24
CA LEU A 75 -5.90 14.14 -0.44
C LEU A 75 -6.90 14.94 0.42
N HIS A 76 -7.04 14.59 1.70
CA HIS A 76 -8.09 15.15 2.57
C HIS A 76 -7.60 16.10 3.68
N ASP A 77 -6.29 16.30 3.83
CA ASP A 77 -5.70 17.06 4.96
C ASP A 77 -6.15 16.59 6.35
N ARG A 78 -6.29 15.26 6.50
CA ARG A 78 -6.65 14.60 7.76
C ARG A 78 -5.40 14.06 8.46
N GLY A 79 -5.54 13.78 9.76
CA GLY A 79 -4.53 13.07 10.53
C GLY A 79 -4.19 11.72 9.90
N LEU A 80 -2.97 11.24 10.09
CA LEU A 80 -2.59 9.93 9.56
C LEU A 80 -3.29 8.80 10.35
N GLY A 81 -3.63 9.09 11.61
CA GLY A 81 -4.12 8.13 12.60
C GLY A 81 -2.97 7.39 13.27
N ASP A 82 -3.30 6.63 14.31
CA ASP A 82 -2.33 5.77 14.99
C ASP A 82 -1.84 4.66 14.05
N PRO A 83 -0.56 4.25 14.15
CA PRO A 83 0.45 4.78 15.08
C PRO A 83 1.18 6.05 14.58
N TRP A 84 0.91 6.49 13.35
CA TRP A 84 1.73 7.45 12.61
C TRP A 84 1.77 8.85 13.20
N ASP A 85 0.66 9.30 13.81
CA ASP A 85 0.57 10.64 14.40
C ASP A 85 1.45 10.80 15.66
N ALA A 86 1.88 9.69 16.29
CA ALA A 86 2.73 9.69 17.48
C ALA A 86 4.24 9.61 17.16
N VAL A 87 4.61 9.46 15.89
CA VAL A 87 6.00 9.23 15.46
C VAL A 87 6.75 10.55 15.25
N ASP A 88 7.97 10.65 15.79
CA ASP A 88 8.90 11.74 15.44
C ASP A 88 9.65 11.42 14.14
N TRP A 89 8.96 11.65 13.03
CA TRP A 89 9.48 11.45 11.67
C TRP A 89 10.73 12.28 11.34
N LYS A 90 11.06 13.32 12.12
CA LYS A 90 12.31 14.07 11.92
C LYS A 90 13.52 13.31 12.45
N SER A 91 13.32 12.54 13.52
CA SER A 91 14.37 11.72 14.13
C SER A 91 14.59 10.42 13.36
N ASP A 92 13.53 9.87 12.77
CA ASP A 92 13.55 8.62 12.00
C ASP A 92 12.58 8.73 10.81
N PRO A 93 13.06 9.20 9.63
CA PRO A 93 12.22 9.35 8.45
C PRO A 93 11.67 8.03 7.89
N ASP A 94 12.36 6.92 8.16
CA ASP A 94 12.03 5.57 7.69
C ASP A 94 11.52 4.69 8.85
N TRP A 95 10.88 5.32 9.83
CA TRP A 95 10.40 4.64 11.04
C TRP A 95 9.46 3.47 10.72
N ASP A 96 8.62 3.62 9.71
CA ASP A 96 7.74 2.56 9.20
C ASP A 96 8.52 1.29 8.82
N TRP A 97 9.66 1.43 8.15
CA TRP A 97 10.56 0.31 7.85
C TRP A 97 11.29 -0.20 9.10
N HIS A 98 11.93 0.70 9.86
CA HIS A 98 12.78 0.31 10.99
C HIS A 98 11.99 -0.33 12.14
N SER A 99 10.76 0.11 12.37
CA SER A 99 9.92 -0.39 13.46
C SER A 99 9.22 -1.71 13.14
N ALA A 100 9.00 -2.03 11.85
CA ALA A 100 8.29 -3.24 11.43
C ALA A 100 8.91 -4.54 11.97
N ALA A 101 10.23 -4.58 12.15
CA ALA A 101 10.93 -5.74 12.72
C ALA A 101 10.52 -6.08 14.16
N ARG A 102 9.87 -5.15 14.87
CA ARG A 102 9.42 -5.29 16.27
C ARG A 102 7.96 -5.71 16.38
N ASP A 103 7.21 -5.64 15.29
CA ASP A 103 5.79 -5.98 15.27
C ASP A 103 5.60 -7.47 14.98
N SER A 104 4.55 -8.04 15.54
CA SER A 104 4.11 -9.40 15.17
C SER A 104 3.49 -9.42 13.76
N PRO A 105 3.46 -10.60 13.09
CA PRO A 105 2.76 -10.75 11.82
C PRO A 105 1.32 -10.21 11.85
N ASP A 106 0.57 -10.53 12.90
CA ASP A 106 -0.82 -10.09 13.06
C ASP A 106 -0.94 -8.56 13.16
N GLU A 107 -0.02 -7.90 13.85
CA GLU A 107 0.01 -6.44 13.95
C GLU A 107 0.32 -5.78 12.62
N LEU A 108 1.30 -6.31 11.86
CA LEU A 108 1.66 -5.81 10.54
C LEU A 108 0.48 -5.91 9.57
N PHE A 109 -0.18 -7.07 9.51
CA PHE A 109 -1.37 -7.26 8.70
C PHE A 109 -2.52 -6.36 9.13
N ARG A 110 -2.76 -6.22 10.45
CA ARG A 110 -3.82 -5.36 10.97
C ARG A 110 -3.59 -3.91 10.57
N VAL A 111 -2.40 -3.37 10.80
CA VAL A 111 -2.05 -1.98 10.45
C VAL A 111 -2.22 -1.73 8.95
N TRP A 112 -1.77 -2.66 8.11
CA TRP A 112 -1.94 -2.54 6.66
C TRP A 112 -3.40 -2.63 6.22
N ARG A 113 -4.17 -3.63 6.68
CA ARG A 113 -5.59 -3.78 6.33
C ARG A 113 -6.44 -2.60 6.81
N ASP A 114 -6.17 -2.06 8.00
CA ASP A 114 -6.86 -0.89 8.52
C ASP A 114 -6.59 0.35 7.64
N ALA A 115 -5.35 0.54 7.19
CA ALA A 115 -4.98 1.62 6.28
C ALA A 115 -5.65 1.48 4.90
N VAL A 116 -5.68 0.26 4.35
CA VAL A 116 -6.37 -0.05 3.09
C VAL A 116 -7.87 0.21 3.22
N LEU A 117 -8.52 -0.23 4.30
CA LEU A 117 -9.95 0.02 4.51
C LEU A 117 -10.25 1.53 4.52
N ARG A 118 -9.48 2.30 5.30
CA ARG A 118 -9.61 3.76 5.35
C ARG A 118 -9.37 4.41 3.99
N SER A 119 -8.37 3.94 3.23
CA SER A 119 -8.08 4.47 1.90
C SER A 119 -9.25 4.30 0.92
N ARG A 120 -9.97 3.18 0.99
CA ARG A 120 -11.15 2.88 0.16
C ARG A 120 -12.31 3.83 0.48
N GLU A 121 -12.55 4.09 1.76
CA GLU A 121 -13.55 5.05 2.22
C GLU A 121 -13.24 6.46 1.72
N LEU A 122 -12.00 6.91 1.91
CA LEU A 122 -11.53 8.24 1.49
C LEU A 122 -11.51 8.41 -0.03
N THR A 123 -11.24 7.33 -0.77
CA THR A 123 -11.32 7.31 -2.24
C THR A 123 -12.78 7.44 -2.70
N SER A 124 -13.70 6.71 -2.07
CA SER A 124 -15.13 6.79 -2.38
C SER A 124 -15.69 8.20 -2.11
N GLU A 125 -15.29 8.81 -0.99
CA GLU A 125 -15.62 10.20 -0.67
C GLU A 125 -15.11 11.16 -1.74
N ALA A 126 -13.85 11.00 -2.14
CA ALA A 126 -13.23 11.83 -3.16
C ALA A 126 -13.89 11.68 -4.55
N LEU A 127 -14.28 10.47 -4.92
CA LEU A 127 -14.97 10.21 -6.18
C LEU A 127 -16.35 10.88 -6.22
N ALA A 128 -17.06 10.91 -5.08
CA ALA A 128 -18.32 11.64 -4.97
C ALA A 128 -18.12 13.18 -5.01
N ASP A 129 -16.94 13.64 -4.60
CA ASP A 129 -16.53 15.05 -4.51
C ASP A 129 -15.54 15.44 -5.61
N GLY A 130 -15.98 15.42 -6.88
CA GLY A 130 -15.16 15.86 -8.02
C GLY A 130 -14.47 14.73 -8.80
N GLY A 131 -14.77 13.47 -8.47
CA GLY A 131 -14.32 12.33 -9.25
C GLY A 131 -12.80 12.17 -9.24
N LEU A 132 -12.27 11.60 -10.32
CA LEU A 132 -10.82 11.43 -10.51
C LEU A 132 -10.05 12.76 -10.62
N ASP A 133 -10.75 13.86 -10.95
CA ASP A 133 -10.15 15.20 -11.08
C ASP A 133 -10.10 15.97 -9.76
N ARG A 134 -10.68 15.44 -8.68
CA ARG A 134 -10.60 16.05 -7.36
C ARG A 134 -9.14 16.29 -6.97
N LEU A 135 -8.80 17.54 -6.71
CA LEU A 135 -7.47 17.92 -6.26
C LEU A 135 -7.29 17.63 -4.76
N ALA A 136 -6.10 17.19 -4.41
CA ALA A 136 -5.69 17.04 -3.03
C ALA A 136 -5.73 18.37 -2.27
N THR A 137 -6.11 18.28 -1.00
CA THR A 137 -6.19 19.43 -0.10
C THR A 137 -4.79 19.96 0.24
N ARG A 138 -3.80 19.09 0.36
CA ARG A 138 -2.39 19.48 0.43
C ARG A 138 -1.75 19.49 -0.95
N GLY A 139 -0.90 20.48 -1.19
CA GLY A 139 -0.09 20.61 -2.39
C GLY A 139 1.39 20.71 -2.06
N TRP A 140 2.21 20.67 -3.10
CA TRP A 140 3.63 20.97 -3.01
C TRP A 140 3.87 22.46 -2.70
N PRO A 141 5.06 22.83 -2.18
CA PRO A 141 5.38 24.24 -1.89
C PRO A 141 5.29 25.19 -3.09
N ASP A 142 5.39 24.66 -4.32
CA ASP A 142 5.24 25.41 -5.57
C ASP A 142 3.77 25.61 -6.00
N GLY A 143 2.81 25.17 -5.19
CA GLY A 143 1.38 25.34 -5.41
C GLY A 143 0.73 24.23 -6.24
N ARG A 144 1.50 23.28 -6.80
CA ARG A 144 0.92 22.12 -7.49
C ARG A 144 0.14 21.24 -6.51
N ARG A 145 -0.93 20.62 -6.97
CA ARG A 145 -1.75 19.67 -6.20
C ARG A 145 -2.01 18.44 -7.05
N PRO A 146 -1.74 17.22 -6.54
CA PRO A 146 -2.09 16.02 -7.27
C PRO A 146 -3.62 15.86 -7.30
N SER A 147 -4.15 15.32 -8.39
CA SER A 147 -5.55 14.86 -8.42
C SER A 147 -5.67 13.47 -7.81
N LEU A 148 -6.90 13.03 -7.50
CA LEU A 148 -7.16 11.65 -7.11
C LEU A 148 -6.63 10.66 -8.16
N ARG A 149 -6.80 10.96 -9.45
CA ARG A 149 -6.22 10.16 -10.55
C ARG A 149 -4.72 9.97 -10.37
N TRP A 150 -3.99 11.06 -10.13
CA TRP A 150 -2.55 11.01 -9.95
C TRP A 150 -2.18 10.17 -8.72
N ILE A 151 -2.90 10.35 -7.61
CA ILE A 151 -2.66 9.59 -6.37
C ILE A 151 -2.89 8.10 -6.61
N VAL A 152 -3.98 7.70 -7.24
CA VAL A 152 -4.27 6.27 -7.49
C VAL A 152 -3.21 5.65 -8.41
N VAL A 153 -2.78 6.36 -9.46
CA VAL A 153 -1.70 5.89 -10.34
C VAL A 153 -0.38 5.74 -9.58
N HIS A 154 -0.05 6.70 -8.72
CA HIS A 154 1.15 6.61 -7.87
C HIS A 154 1.05 5.44 -6.89
N MET A 155 -0.10 5.19 -6.28
CA MET A 155 -0.30 4.02 -5.40
C MET A 155 -0.15 2.69 -6.16
N ILE A 156 -0.69 2.59 -7.38
CA ILE A 156 -0.47 1.41 -8.25
C ILE A 156 1.02 1.20 -8.48
N GLU A 157 1.76 2.26 -8.78
CA GLU A 157 3.21 2.22 -9.02
C GLU A 157 4.00 1.82 -7.77
N GLU A 158 3.66 2.37 -6.60
CA GLU A 158 4.26 2.01 -5.32
C GLU A 158 4.07 0.52 -5.00
N TYR A 159 2.83 0.01 -5.07
CA TYR A 159 2.59 -1.41 -4.85
C TYR A 159 3.26 -2.28 -5.91
N ALA A 160 3.18 -1.94 -7.20
CA ALA A 160 3.80 -2.73 -8.26
C ALA A 160 5.32 -2.83 -8.08
N ARG A 161 5.99 -1.73 -7.75
CA ARG A 161 7.42 -1.72 -7.42
C ARG A 161 7.72 -2.62 -6.23
N HIS A 162 6.97 -2.51 -5.14
CA HIS A 162 7.22 -3.31 -3.94
C HIS A 162 6.87 -4.79 -4.10
N ASN A 163 5.86 -5.12 -4.90
CA ASN A 163 5.50 -6.50 -5.20
C ASN A 163 6.61 -7.23 -5.96
N GLY A 164 7.30 -6.57 -6.90
CA GLY A 164 8.47 -7.18 -7.55
C GLY A 164 9.62 -7.48 -6.57
N HIS A 165 9.80 -6.65 -5.53
CA HIS A 165 10.74 -6.97 -4.45
C HIS A 165 10.22 -8.11 -3.56
N ALA A 166 8.92 -8.12 -3.29
CA ALA A 166 8.26 -9.15 -2.49
C ALA A 166 8.37 -10.53 -3.13
N ASP A 167 8.33 -10.62 -4.47
CA ASP A 167 8.54 -11.85 -5.22
C ASP A 167 9.91 -12.47 -4.94
N LEU A 168 10.97 -11.67 -5.08
CA LEU A 168 12.33 -12.15 -4.83
C LEU A 168 12.55 -12.55 -3.37
N ILE A 169 11.99 -11.79 -2.42
CA ILE A 169 12.10 -12.12 -1.00
C ILE A 169 11.33 -13.39 -0.68
N ARG A 170 10.09 -13.51 -1.16
CA ARG A 170 9.26 -14.69 -0.92
C ARG A 170 9.91 -15.95 -1.50
N GLU A 171 10.37 -15.88 -2.74
CA GLU A 171 11.05 -17.01 -3.39
C GLU A 171 12.29 -17.46 -2.60
N SER A 172 13.05 -16.51 -2.00
CA SER A 172 14.21 -16.85 -1.17
C SER A 172 13.87 -17.55 0.15
N ILE A 173 12.64 -17.39 0.65
CA ILE A 173 12.18 -17.95 1.93
C ILE A 173 11.71 -19.39 1.74
N ASP A 174 10.82 -19.64 0.77
CA ASP A 174 10.14 -20.93 0.61
C ASP A 174 9.98 -21.39 -0.85
N GLY A 175 10.57 -20.68 -1.80
CA GLY A 175 10.51 -21.00 -3.23
C GLY A 175 9.19 -20.64 -3.91
N VAL A 176 8.25 -19.97 -3.23
CA VAL A 176 7.01 -19.50 -3.87
C VAL A 176 7.33 -18.34 -4.81
N THR A 177 7.19 -18.59 -6.12
CA THR A 177 7.48 -17.62 -7.17
C THR A 177 6.38 -16.57 -7.34
N GLY A 178 6.72 -15.46 -8.00
CA GLY A 178 5.82 -14.39 -8.42
C GLY A 178 5.46 -14.43 -9.90
N GLU A 179 5.08 -13.25 -10.41
CA GLU A 179 4.88 -12.97 -11.84
C GLU A 179 6.11 -12.32 -12.47
#